data_AF-A0A2M6XDU7-F1
#
_entry.id   AF-A0A2M6XDU7-F1
#
_cell.length_a   1.000
_cell.length_b   1.000
_cell.length_c   1.000
_cell.angle_alpha   90.00
_cell.angle_beta   90.00
_cell.angle_gamma   90.00
#
_symmetry.space_group_name_H-M   'P 1'
#
loop_
_entity.id
_entity.type
_entity.pdbx_description
1 polymer ?
#
loop_
_entity_poly.entity_id
_entity_poly.type
_entity_poly.pdbx_seq_one_letter_code
_entity_poly.pdbx_strand_id
1 'polypeptide(L)'
;MKLTKMNKLSRIQTLLLLLLVLSLLSNLWSNARPMAHGLKVLYLNRNYLLANNEKKLCLKVGESFCNYVSFIKQHTSENATILIPPQGYPWPMTGNVAYFRYFLYPRVLINGKEKEPGIDLLKAKIDYVLIDWGEDKSTEYDFTHGWPKFSVPTKQIVYMDTDKKWGIILLDLQKLK
;
A
#
# COMPACT_ATOMS: atom_id res chain seq x y z
N MET A 1 -17.57 -70.92 14.83
CA MET A 1 -17.43 -70.01 13.66
C MET A 1 -18.27 -68.73 13.85
N LYS A 2 -17.89 -67.83 14.77
CA LYS A 2 -18.61 -66.55 15.04
C LYS A 2 -17.69 -65.32 15.22
N LEU A 3 -16.36 -65.49 15.16
CA LEU A 3 -15.39 -64.42 15.44
C LEU A 3 -15.08 -63.48 14.25
N THR A 4 -15.52 -63.78 13.03
CA THR A 4 -15.17 -62.96 11.84
C THR A 4 -16.14 -61.81 11.56
N LYS A 5 -17.33 -61.78 12.17
CA LYS A 5 -18.33 -60.72 11.93
C LYS A 5 -18.07 -59.43 12.74
N MET A 6 -17.36 -59.51 13.86
CA MET A 6 -17.05 -58.34 14.71
C MET A 6 -16.04 -57.36 14.09
N ASN A 7 -15.16 -57.82 13.19
CA ASN A 7 -14.15 -56.96 12.55
C ASN A 7 -14.70 -56.00 11.50
N LYS A 8 -15.84 -56.30 10.86
CA LYS A 8 -16.43 -55.41 9.83
C LYS A 8 -17.19 -54.23 10.46
N LEU A 9 -17.95 -54.49 11.53
CA LEU A 9 -18.71 -53.44 12.21
C LEU A 9 -17.79 -52.40 12.88
N SER A 10 -16.72 -52.86 13.54
CA SER A 10 -15.71 -51.99 14.13
C SER A 10 -15.01 -51.10 13.10
N ARG A 11 -14.65 -51.63 11.92
CA ARG A 11 -14.04 -50.83 10.83
C ARG A 11 -14.97 -49.74 10.30
N ILE A 12 -16.27 -50.03 10.16
CA ILE A 12 -17.27 -49.04 9.75
C ILE A 12 -17.40 -47.94 10.79
N GLN A 13 -17.44 -48.29 12.08
CA GLN A 13 -17.48 -47.32 13.18
C GLN A 13 -16.23 -46.42 13.19
N THR A 14 -15.04 -46.98 12.98
CA THR A 14 -13.78 -46.20 12.88
C THR A 14 -13.80 -45.25 11.69
N LEU A 15 -14.28 -45.68 10.52
CA LEU A 15 -14.40 -44.84 9.33
C LEU A 15 -15.38 -43.69 9.55
N LEU A 16 -16.55 -43.96 10.14
CA LEU A 16 -17.53 -42.92 10.48
C LEU A 16 -16.97 -41.91 11.48
N LEU A 17 -16.24 -42.37 12.50
CA LEU A 17 -15.57 -41.48 13.45
C LEU A 17 -14.53 -40.59 12.75
N LEU A 18 -13.73 -41.15 11.85
CA LEU A 18 -12.72 -40.40 11.11
C LEU A 18 -13.34 -39.36 10.18
N LEU A 19 -14.44 -39.68 9.50
CA LEU A 19 -15.19 -38.72 8.68
C LEU A 19 -15.80 -37.60 9.52
N LEU A 20 -16.30 -37.90 10.73
CA LEU A 20 -16.79 -36.88 11.67
C LEU A 20 -15.66 -35.96 12.15
N VAL A 21 -14.49 -36.50 12.48
CA VAL A 21 -13.34 -35.67 12.87
C VAL A 21 -12.89 -34.78 11.72
N LEU A 22 -12.83 -35.30 10.50
CA LEU A 22 -12.47 -34.52 9.32
C LEU A 22 -13.49 -33.42 9.00
N SER A 23 -14.79 -33.69 9.15
CA SER A 23 -15.82 -32.67 8.93
C SER A 23 -15.78 -31.57 10.00
N LEU A 24 -15.48 -31.91 11.25
CA LEU A 24 -15.25 -30.93 12.32
C LEU A 24 -14.01 -30.07 12.05
N LEU A 25 -12.89 -30.68 11.67
CA LEU A 25 -11.67 -29.94 11.31
C LEU A 25 -11.90 -29.03 10.11
N SER A 26 -12.61 -29.51 9.09
CA SER A 26 -12.98 -28.70 7.92
C SER A 26 -13.86 -27.51 8.31
N ASN A 27 -14.81 -27.69 9.22
CA ASN A 27 -15.65 -26.61 9.74
C ASN A 27 -14.87 -25.62 10.61
N LEU A 28 -13.94 -26.10 11.45
CA LEU A 28 -13.08 -25.21 12.23
C LEU A 28 -12.19 -24.39 11.29
N TRP A 29 -11.62 -25.01 10.27
CA TRP A 29 -10.77 -24.32 9.30
C TRP A 29 -11.55 -23.29 8.46
N SER A 30 -12.76 -23.63 8.02
CA SER A 30 -13.61 -22.72 7.26
C SER A 30 -14.05 -21.52 8.10
N ASN A 31 -14.30 -21.70 9.40
CA ASN A 31 -14.70 -20.64 10.32
C ASN A 31 -13.51 -19.85 10.91
N ALA A 32 -12.31 -20.42 10.97
CA ALA A 32 -11.12 -19.75 11.46
C ALA A 32 -10.76 -18.51 10.62
N ARG A 33 -10.95 -18.56 9.30
CA ARG A 33 -10.66 -17.43 8.39
C ARG A 33 -11.57 -16.22 8.65
N PRO A 34 -12.91 -16.34 8.63
CA PRO A 34 -13.81 -15.26 9.03
C PRO A 34 -13.56 -14.74 10.43
N MET A 35 -13.26 -15.63 11.39
CA MET A 35 -13.00 -15.24 12.78
C MET A 35 -11.70 -14.42 12.90
N ALA A 36 -10.62 -14.83 12.22
CA ALA A 36 -9.39 -14.05 12.14
C ALA A 36 -9.62 -12.68 11.47
N HIS A 37 -10.45 -12.63 10.43
CA HIS A 37 -10.85 -11.38 9.80
C HIS A 37 -11.64 -10.48 10.77
N GLY A 38 -12.62 -11.04 11.50
CA GLY A 38 -13.39 -10.32 12.52
C GLY A 38 -12.52 -9.78 13.65
N LEU A 39 -11.58 -10.58 14.16
CA LEU A 39 -10.60 -10.15 15.16
C LEU A 39 -9.69 -9.03 14.63
N LYS A 40 -9.26 -9.12 13.37
CA LYS A 40 -8.49 -8.05 12.71
C LYS A 40 -9.30 -6.75 12.63
N VAL A 41 -10.58 -6.81 12.26
CA VAL A 41 -11.46 -5.64 12.22
C VAL A 41 -11.64 -5.05 13.62
N LEU A 42 -11.87 -5.88 14.64
CA LEU A 42 -12.00 -5.42 16.03
C LEU A 42 -10.71 -4.78 16.55
N TYR A 43 -9.56 -5.36 16.24
CA TYR A 43 -8.24 -4.79 16.56
C TYR A 43 -8.03 -3.44 15.89
N LEU A 44 -8.33 -3.33 14.59
CA LEU A 44 -8.26 -2.07 13.85
C LEU A 44 -9.23 -1.02 14.40
N ASN A 45 -10.47 -1.40 14.74
CA ASN A 45 -11.46 -0.50 15.33
C ASN A 45 -11.06 0.00 16.72
N ARG A 46 -10.52 -0.87 17.58
CA ARG A 46 -10.00 -0.46 18.90
C ARG A 46 -8.87 0.55 18.76
N ASN A 47 -7.91 0.26 17.88
CA ASN A 47 -6.79 1.17 17.62
C ASN A 47 -7.25 2.47 16.96
N TYR A 48 -8.28 2.41 16.11
CA TYR A 48 -8.88 3.59 15.49
C TYR A 48 -9.55 4.51 16.51
N LEU A 49 -10.29 3.97 17.48
CA LEU A 49 -10.96 4.79 18.51
C LEU A 49 -9.96 5.52 19.41
N LEU A 50 -8.82 4.89 19.72
CA LEU A 50 -7.79 5.42 20.61
C LEU A 50 -6.73 6.29 19.90
N ALA A 51 -6.76 6.34 18.57
CA ALA A 51 -5.77 7.04 17.77
C ALA A 51 -6.03 8.56 17.65
N ASN A 52 -4.95 9.34 17.52
CA ASN A 52 -5.04 10.74 17.07
C ASN A 52 -5.45 10.80 15.58
N ASN A 53 -5.79 12.00 15.08
CA ASN A 53 -6.34 12.16 13.73
C ASN A 53 -5.40 11.63 12.62
N GLU A 54 -4.09 11.87 12.75
CA GLU A 54 -3.09 11.38 11.79
C GLU A 54 -3.02 9.84 11.80
N LYS A 55 -2.99 9.22 12.99
CA LYS A 55 -2.97 7.76 13.12
C LYS A 55 -4.28 7.11 12.65
N LYS A 56 -5.43 7.76 12.85
CA LYS A 56 -6.73 7.33 12.29
C LYS A 56 -6.70 7.32 10.77
N LEU A 57 -6.11 8.32 10.14
CA LEU A 57 -5.91 8.30 8.70
C LEU A 57 -4.96 7.18 8.30
N CYS A 58 -3.82 7.02 8.97
CA CYS A 58 -2.90 5.92 8.67
C CYS A 58 -3.53 4.54 8.71
N LEU A 59 -4.44 4.30 9.65
CA LEU A 59 -5.19 3.06 9.72
C LEU A 59 -6.17 2.88 8.55
N LYS A 60 -6.71 3.97 8.00
CA LYS A 60 -7.62 3.95 6.84
C LYS A 60 -6.88 3.76 5.51
N VAL A 61 -5.77 4.45 5.33
CA VAL A 61 -5.02 4.51 4.05
C VAL A 61 -3.98 3.39 3.93
N GLY A 62 -3.62 2.77 5.05
CA GLY A 62 -2.64 1.70 5.12
C GLY A 62 -1.26 2.20 5.57
N GLU A 63 -0.56 1.34 6.32
CA GLU A 63 0.74 1.65 6.91
C GLU A 63 1.81 1.98 5.88
N SER A 64 1.82 1.29 4.73
CA SER A 64 2.83 1.54 3.68
C SER A 64 2.73 2.95 3.11
N PHE A 65 1.52 3.43 2.82
CA PHE A 65 1.32 4.80 2.35
C PHE A 65 1.66 5.82 3.45
N CYS A 66 1.35 5.52 4.71
CA CYS A 66 1.70 6.41 5.81
C CYS A 66 3.22 6.52 6.07
N ASN A 67 3.95 5.42 5.95
CA ASN A 67 5.40 5.43 6.04
C ASN A 67 5.99 6.24 4.87
N TYR A 68 5.42 6.11 3.68
CA TYR A 68 5.81 6.89 2.52
C TYR A 68 5.62 8.41 2.75
N VAL A 69 4.42 8.88 3.08
CA VAL A 69 4.24 10.33 3.32
C VAL A 69 5.10 10.85 4.47
N SER A 70 5.34 10.03 5.50
CA SER A 70 6.23 10.40 6.61
C SER A 70 7.67 10.56 6.13
N PHE A 71 8.15 9.65 5.27
CA PHE A 71 9.45 9.75 4.64
C PHE A 71 9.58 11.03 3.81
N ILE A 72 8.58 11.36 2.98
CA ILE A 72 8.58 12.63 2.23
C ILE A 72 8.66 13.82 3.19
N LYS A 73 7.83 13.85 4.24
CA LYS A 73 7.82 14.96 5.22
C LYS A 73 9.17 15.17 5.88
N GLN A 74 9.88 14.09 6.21
CA GLN A 74 11.18 14.16 6.89
C GLN A 74 12.32 14.61 5.98
N HIS A 75 12.19 14.43 4.66
CA HIS A 75 13.25 14.69 3.69
C HIS A 75 12.96 15.86 2.75
N THR A 76 11.90 16.62 2.99
CA THR A 76 11.53 17.80 2.20
C THR A 76 11.16 18.95 3.12
N SER A 77 11.49 20.18 2.75
CA SER A 77 11.10 21.37 3.51
C SER A 77 9.58 21.60 3.47
N GLU A 78 9.04 22.29 4.47
CA GLU A 78 7.60 22.59 4.53
C GLU A 78 7.13 23.51 3.39
N ASN A 79 8.01 24.39 2.90
CA ASN A 79 7.75 25.29 1.78
C ASN A 79 8.07 24.67 0.40
N ALA A 80 8.41 23.38 0.35
CA ALA A 80 8.81 22.73 -0.89
C ALA A 80 7.67 22.64 -1.91
N THR A 81 8.04 22.77 -3.19
CA THR A 81 7.20 22.44 -4.33
C THR A 81 7.60 21.06 -4.87
N ILE A 82 6.66 20.11 -4.82
CA ILE A 82 6.89 18.72 -5.18
C ILE A 82 6.07 18.38 -6.42
N LEU A 83 6.74 17.89 -7.47
CA LEU A 83 6.09 17.28 -8.61
C LEU A 83 5.75 15.82 -8.30
N ILE A 84 4.47 15.49 -8.43
CA ILE A 84 3.91 14.16 -8.12
C ILE A 84 3.38 13.50 -9.41
N PRO A 85 3.12 12.17 -9.40
CA PRO A 85 2.56 11.49 -10.57
C PRO A 85 1.24 12.10 -11.06
N PRO A 86 0.84 11.85 -12.31
CA PRO A 86 -0.50 12.20 -12.76
C PRO A 86 -1.57 11.49 -11.92
N GLN A 87 -2.74 12.12 -11.77
CA GLN A 87 -3.88 11.48 -11.14
C GLN A 87 -4.45 10.41 -12.08
N GLY A 88 -4.47 9.15 -11.63
CA GLY A 88 -4.99 8.03 -12.40
C GLY A 88 -4.36 6.71 -11.97
N TYR A 89 -4.66 5.62 -12.66
CA TYR A 89 -3.90 4.38 -12.49
C TYR A 89 -2.50 4.55 -13.06
N PRO A 90 -1.45 3.91 -12.49
CA PRO A 90 -1.47 3.08 -11.29
C PRO A 90 -1.29 3.87 -9.97
N TRP A 91 -1.47 5.20 -9.96
CA TRP A 91 -1.29 6.08 -8.78
C TRP A 91 -2.60 6.71 -8.24
N PRO A 92 -3.66 5.94 -7.91
CA PRO A 92 -4.88 6.50 -7.34
C PRO A 92 -4.68 7.35 -6.07
N MET A 93 -3.62 7.10 -5.28
CA MET A 93 -3.33 7.86 -4.06
C MET A 93 -2.25 8.91 -4.26
N THR A 94 -1.06 8.54 -4.75
CA THR A 94 0.08 9.47 -4.84
C THR A 94 -0.03 10.46 -5.98
N GLY A 95 -0.85 10.15 -6.99
CA GLY A 95 -1.26 11.10 -8.03
C GLY A 95 -2.43 12.00 -7.62
N ASN A 96 -3.11 11.72 -6.49
CA ASN A 96 -4.26 12.51 -6.05
C ASN A 96 -3.82 13.66 -5.13
N VAL A 97 -3.67 14.87 -5.70
CA VAL A 97 -3.21 16.07 -4.96
C VAL A 97 -4.03 16.34 -3.70
N ALA A 98 -5.36 16.25 -3.77
CA ALA A 98 -6.22 16.58 -2.64
C ALA A 98 -5.98 15.60 -1.48
N TYR A 99 -5.85 14.32 -1.81
CA TYR A 99 -5.55 13.27 -0.84
C TYR A 99 -4.15 13.42 -0.25
N PHE A 100 -3.16 13.63 -1.10
CA PHE A 100 -1.76 13.70 -0.69
C PHE A 100 -1.43 14.97 0.09
N ARG A 101 -2.11 16.09 -0.23
CA ARG A 101 -2.01 17.36 0.49
C ARG A 101 -2.42 17.23 1.96
N TYR A 102 -3.36 16.36 2.29
CA TYR A 102 -3.76 16.15 3.69
C TYR A 102 -2.56 15.77 4.57
N PHE A 103 -1.62 14.99 4.03
CA PHE A 103 -0.43 14.53 4.75
C PHE A 103 0.75 15.48 4.63
N LEU A 104 0.91 16.12 3.46
CA LEU A 104 2.10 16.88 3.10
C LEU A 104 1.99 18.40 3.28
N TYR A 105 0.81 18.92 3.68
CA TYR A 105 0.64 20.34 4.00
C TYR A 105 1.75 20.84 4.95
N PRO A 106 2.36 22.02 4.71
CA PRO A 106 1.97 23.07 3.75
C PRO A 106 2.62 23.01 2.36
N ARG A 107 3.25 21.89 1.98
CA ARG A 107 3.96 21.75 0.70
C ARG A 107 3.05 21.98 -0.50
N VAL A 108 3.60 22.56 -1.56
CA VAL A 108 2.91 22.73 -2.84
C VAL A 108 3.08 21.44 -3.65
N LEU A 109 1.97 20.85 -4.08
CA LEU A 109 1.97 19.63 -4.89
C LEU A 109 1.46 19.97 -6.29
N ILE A 110 2.19 19.54 -7.31
CA ILE A 110 1.84 19.73 -8.72
C ILE A 110 1.84 18.38 -9.41
N ASN A 111 0.77 18.03 -10.12
CA ASN A 111 0.76 16.82 -10.94
C ASN A 111 1.61 17.00 -12.19
N GLY A 112 2.46 16.02 -12.46
CA GLY A 112 3.03 15.85 -13.78
C GLY A 112 2.08 15.16 -14.76
N LYS A 113 2.57 14.87 -15.95
CA LYS A 113 1.93 13.94 -16.89
C LYS A 113 2.67 12.62 -16.91
N GLU A 114 2.10 11.66 -17.64
CA GLU A 114 2.60 10.29 -17.67
C GLU A 114 4.01 10.16 -18.26
N LYS A 115 4.25 10.79 -19.41
CA LYS A 115 5.49 10.67 -20.18
C LYS A 115 6.36 11.92 -20.14
N GLU A 116 5.88 12.99 -19.53
CA GLU A 116 6.52 14.30 -19.50
C GLU A 116 6.14 15.05 -18.21
N PRO A 117 6.91 16.06 -17.78
CA PRO A 117 6.59 16.78 -16.55
C PRO A 117 5.31 17.61 -16.64
N GLY A 118 4.83 17.95 -17.84
CA GLY A 118 3.67 18.82 -18.04
C GLY A 118 3.91 20.30 -17.71
N ILE A 119 5.07 20.61 -17.11
CA ILE A 119 5.54 21.95 -16.73
C ILE A 119 7.05 22.05 -16.94
N ASP A 120 7.56 23.27 -17.07
CA ASP A 120 9.00 23.53 -17.00
C ASP A 120 9.47 23.47 -15.54
N LEU A 121 10.29 22.46 -15.21
CA LEU A 121 10.76 22.19 -13.85
C LEU A 121 11.53 23.37 -13.24
N LEU A 122 12.35 24.06 -14.03
CA LEU A 122 13.19 25.16 -13.57
C LEU A 122 12.36 26.43 -13.39
N LYS A 123 11.51 26.75 -14.37
CA LYS A 123 10.66 27.94 -14.34
C LYS A 123 9.59 27.86 -13.24
N ALA A 124 9.01 26.67 -13.04
CA ALA A 124 8.03 26.42 -11.99
C ALA A 124 8.65 26.30 -10.59
N LYS A 125 9.99 26.37 -10.48
CA LYS A 125 10.75 26.24 -9.23
C LYS A 125 10.39 24.94 -8.49
N ILE A 126 10.35 23.82 -9.21
CA ILE A 126 10.19 22.51 -8.57
C ILE A 126 11.42 22.22 -7.73
N ASP A 127 11.19 21.86 -6.47
CA ASP A 127 12.24 21.53 -5.51
C ASP A 127 12.51 20.02 -5.51
N TYR A 128 11.43 19.22 -5.58
CA TYR A 128 11.51 17.76 -5.58
C TYR A 128 10.64 17.15 -6.66
N VAL A 129 11.11 16.06 -7.27
CA VAL A 129 10.27 15.16 -8.09
C VAL A 129 10.17 13.84 -7.36
N LEU A 130 8.95 13.34 -7.17
CA LEU A 130 8.74 12.01 -6.62
C LEU A 130 9.12 10.95 -7.65
N ILE A 131 9.60 9.81 -7.19
CA ILE A 131 9.65 8.59 -7.97
C ILE A 131 8.67 7.61 -7.34
N ASP A 132 7.82 7.01 -8.17
CA ASP A 132 6.74 6.15 -7.72
C ASP A 132 6.50 5.03 -8.73
N TRP A 133 6.44 3.78 -8.26
CA TRP A 133 6.15 2.65 -9.13
C TRP A 133 4.66 2.52 -9.46
N GLY A 134 3.76 2.97 -8.58
CA GLY A 134 2.33 2.70 -8.66
C GLY A 134 1.84 1.78 -7.54
N GLU A 135 0.64 2.07 -7.07
CA GLU A 135 -0.04 1.38 -5.98
C GLU A 135 -0.84 0.17 -6.46
N ASP A 136 -1.42 0.28 -7.66
CA ASP A 136 -2.20 -0.79 -8.26
C ASP A 136 -1.33 -1.71 -9.11
N LYS A 137 -1.72 -2.97 -9.25
CA LYS A 137 -1.13 -3.92 -10.20
C LYS A 137 -1.70 -3.73 -11.61
N SER A 138 -2.86 -3.11 -11.76
CA SER A 138 -3.46 -2.81 -13.06
C SER A 138 -2.87 -1.55 -13.68
N THR A 139 -2.60 -1.66 -14.97
CA THR A 139 -2.36 -0.55 -15.89
C THR A 139 -3.66 -0.28 -16.64
N GLU A 140 -4.18 0.94 -16.60
CA GLU A 140 -5.36 1.34 -17.38
C GLU A 140 -5.02 2.56 -18.24
N TYR A 141 -5.75 2.76 -19.35
CA TYR A 141 -5.62 3.94 -20.22
C TYR A 141 -4.18 4.28 -20.66
N ASP A 142 -3.40 3.25 -21.04
CA ASP A 142 -1.98 3.35 -21.45
C ASP A 142 -1.02 3.83 -20.36
N PHE A 143 -1.48 3.98 -19.12
CA PHE A 143 -0.59 4.24 -18.00
C PHE A 143 0.21 2.98 -17.66
N THR A 144 1.51 3.12 -17.44
CA THR A 144 2.35 2.00 -16.99
C THR A 144 3.01 2.34 -15.67
N HIS A 145 3.38 1.30 -14.91
CA HIS A 145 4.17 1.47 -13.70
C HIS A 145 5.45 2.27 -13.92
N GLY A 146 5.92 2.88 -12.83
CA GLY A 146 7.12 3.69 -12.79
C GLY A 146 6.86 5.11 -13.29
N TRP A 147 7.10 6.08 -12.44
CA TRP A 147 7.10 7.51 -12.74
C TRP A 147 8.23 8.15 -11.93
N PRO A 148 8.94 9.17 -12.46
CA PRO A 148 8.75 9.80 -13.77
C PRO A 148 9.32 8.97 -14.92
N LYS A 149 8.80 9.18 -16.14
CA LYS A 149 9.29 8.58 -17.41
C LYS A 149 10.07 9.56 -18.28
N PHE A 150 10.53 10.64 -17.67
CA PHE A 150 11.28 11.70 -18.31
C PHE A 150 12.56 11.96 -17.53
N SER A 151 13.53 12.55 -18.20
CA SER A 151 14.79 12.93 -17.56
C SER A 151 14.53 14.07 -16.57
N VAL A 152 14.96 13.86 -15.33
CA VAL A 152 14.93 14.88 -14.28
C VAL A 152 16.38 15.24 -13.95
N PRO A 153 16.81 16.49 -14.19
CA PRO A 153 18.17 16.88 -13.85
C PRO A 153 18.29 16.89 -12.33
N THR A 154 19.08 16.02 -11.72
CA THR A 154 19.19 15.95 -10.25
C THR A 154 20.62 15.84 -9.79
N LYS A 155 20.88 16.29 -8.55
CA LYS A 155 22.17 16.08 -7.87
C LYS A 155 22.12 14.96 -6.83
N GLN A 156 20.93 14.62 -6.34
CA GLN A 156 20.76 13.69 -5.24
C GLN A 156 19.44 12.93 -5.36
N ILE A 157 19.54 11.63 -5.14
CA ILE A 157 18.45 10.68 -5.01
C ILE A 157 18.36 10.30 -3.54
N VAL A 158 17.24 10.59 -2.88
CA VAL A 158 16.97 10.11 -1.51
C VAL A 158 15.93 9.02 -1.59
N TYR A 159 16.27 7.80 -1.18
CA TYR A 159 15.37 6.66 -1.31
C TYR A 159 14.96 6.05 0.02
N MET A 160 13.74 5.52 0.06
CA MET A 160 13.24 4.69 1.15
C MET A 160 13.47 3.23 0.77
N ASP A 161 14.32 2.54 1.50
CA ASP A 161 14.48 1.09 1.35
C ASP A 161 13.21 0.41 1.88
N THR A 162 12.48 -0.28 1.01
CA THR A 162 11.29 -1.02 1.40
C THR A 162 11.27 -2.37 0.69
N ASP A 163 10.85 -3.41 1.40
CA ASP A 163 10.59 -4.75 0.85
C ASP A 163 9.45 -4.76 -0.21
N LYS A 164 8.84 -3.61 -0.49
CA LYS A 164 7.69 -3.47 -1.37
C LYS A 164 8.08 -2.65 -2.60
N LYS A 165 7.26 -2.76 -3.65
CA LYS A 165 7.41 -2.06 -4.94
C LYS A 165 7.31 -0.52 -4.84
N TRP A 166 7.52 0.10 -3.69
CA TRP A 166 7.48 1.54 -3.50
C TRP A 166 8.93 2.02 -3.41
N GLY A 167 9.62 1.95 -4.55
CA GLY A 167 10.95 2.54 -4.70
C GLY A 167 10.78 4.04 -4.79
N ILE A 168 10.64 4.68 -3.64
CA ILE A 168 10.44 6.12 -3.58
C ILE A 168 11.80 6.74 -3.56
N ILE A 169 12.06 7.54 -4.57
CA ILE A 169 13.25 8.38 -4.69
C ILE A 169 12.76 9.83 -4.74
N LEU A 170 13.36 10.70 -3.94
CA LEU A 170 13.22 12.15 -4.07
C LEU A 170 14.40 12.65 -4.89
N LEU A 171 14.11 13.40 -5.96
CA LEU A 171 15.13 14.08 -6.76
C LEU A 171 15.22 15.54 -6.29
N ASP A 172 16.28 15.89 -5.55
CA ASP A 172 16.52 17.26 -5.09
C ASP A 172 17.07 18.12 -6.25
N LEU A 173 16.28 19.13 -6.64
CA LEU A 173 16.59 20.11 -7.69
C LEU A 173 17.17 21.42 -7.15
N GLN A 174 17.06 21.69 -5.84
CA GLN A 174 17.41 22.99 -5.26
C GLN A 174 18.89 23.32 -5.42
N LYS A 175 19.75 22.30 -5.51
CA LYS A 175 21.18 22.49 -5.69
C LYS A 175 21.59 22.85 -7.12
N LEU A 176 20.70 22.85 -8.12
CA LEU A 176 21.03 23.22 -9.51
C LEU A 176 21.00 24.73 -9.79
N LYS A 177 20.37 25.51 -8.91
CA LYS A 177 20.36 26.97 -8.93
C LYS A 177 21.59 27.51 -8.21
#